data_AF-A0A5B7X7X8-F1
#
_entry.id   AF-A0A5B7X7X8-F1
#
_cell.length_a   1.000
_cell.length_b   1.000
_cell.length_c   1.000
_cell.angle_alpha   90.00
_cell.angle_beta   90.00
_cell.angle_gamma   90.00
#
_symmetry.space_group_name_H-M   'P 1'
#
loop_
_entity.id
_entity.type
_entity.pdbx_description
1 polymer ?
#
loop_
_entity_poly.entity_id
_entity_poly.type
_entity_poly.pdbx_seq_one_letter_code
_entity_poly.pdbx_strand_id
1 'polypeptide(L)'
;MKKKIIFLIIIGLIAILSYQIRSFEFVLLAVILLSLIFLILAGIIHAFKRMNRAYFKIPVIIICISLAGIFVSLFRPYEKAVLESGTVKEKLAYAYATDQGDRQQLRSYSRLLGKLEQRDEERLAQVMSLHQQDQIIKPMDKFYAAFIYHHSDNSKDYRIASQLAAAAAQDPALKDHYQAQWLARAAYDRYMISIGKEEKYGTQNTFSLEME
;
A
#
# COMPACT_ATOMS: atom_id res chain seq x y z
N MET A 1 -37.17 17.23 1.32
CA MET A 1 -35.99 18.09 1.53
C MET A 1 -34.97 17.47 2.48
N LYS A 2 -35.35 17.13 3.74
CA LYS A 2 -34.44 16.55 4.76
C LYS A 2 -33.61 15.33 4.29
N LYS A 3 -34.23 14.33 3.64
CA LYS A 3 -33.53 13.11 3.15
C LYS A 3 -32.47 13.39 2.08
N LYS A 4 -32.71 14.37 1.18
CA LYS A 4 -31.72 14.76 0.15
C LYS A 4 -30.53 15.47 0.78
N ILE A 5 -30.77 16.31 1.79
CA ILE A 5 -29.71 17.00 2.54
C ILE A 5 -28.82 15.98 3.27
N ILE A 6 -29.43 15.03 4.00
CA ILE A 6 -28.67 13.97 4.69
C ILE A 6 -27.81 13.18 3.70
N PHE A 7 -28.37 12.80 2.55
CA PHE A 7 -27.63 12.08 1.52
C PHE A 7 -26.41 12.87 1.00
N LEU A 8 -26.57 14.17 0.72
CA LEU A 8 -25.47 15.03 0.30
C LEU A 8 -24.40 15.18 1.39
N ILE A 9 -24.80 15.27 2.67
CA ILE A 9 -23.86 15.31 3.80
C ILE A 9 -23.04 14.02 3.87
N ILE A 10 -23.67 12.86 3.69
CA ILE A 10 -22.97 11.57 3.71
C ILE A 10 -21.97 11.48 2.55
N ILE A 11 -22.36 11.86 1.34
CA ILE A 11 -21.44 11.89 0.20
C ILE A 11 -20.27 12.83 0.48
N GLY A 12 -20.53 14.04 0.99
CA GLY A 12 -19.49 15.00 1.33
C GLY A 12 -18.52 14.47 2.38
N LEU A 13 -19.03 13.82 3.43
CA LEU A 13 -18.19 13.20 4.46
C LEU A 13 -17.31 12.08 3.88
N ILE A 14 -17.90 11.19 3.08
CA ILE A 14 -17.17 10.10 2.43
C ILE A 14 -16.10 10.65 1.49
N ALA A 15 -16.40 11.70 0.72
CA ALA A 15 -15.43 12.35 -0.15
C ALA A 15 -14.25 12.95 0.65
N ILE A 16 -14.52 13.62 1.77
CA ILE A 16 -13.48 14.20 2.64
C ILE A 16 -12.60 13.08 3.24
N LEU A 17 -13.21 12.03 3.80
CA LEU A 17 -12.47 10.89 4.36
C LEU A 17 -11.62 10.21 3.28
N SER A 18 -12.20 10.01 2.10
CA SER A 18 -11.52 9.42 0.94
C SER A 18 -10.41 10.29 0.39
N TYR A 19 -10.42 11.60 0.62
CA TYR A 19 -9.32 12.50 0.27
C TYR A 19 -8.22 12.52 1.34
N GLN A 20 -8.57 12.42 2.62
CA GLN A 20 -7.62 12.55 3.73
C GLN A 20 -6.88 11.24 4.06
N ILE A 21 -7.57 10.10 4.02
CA ILE A 21 -7.03 8.82 4.52
C ILE A 21 -6.62 7.95 3.32
N ARG A 22 -5.32 7.66 3.16
CA ARG A 22 -4.75 6.99 1.96
C ARG A 22 -5.44 5.65 1.67
N SER A 23 -5.59 4.81 2.70
CA SER A 23 -6.15 3.47 2.61
C SER A 23 -7.68 3.38 2.59
N PHE A 24 -8.42 4.49 2.73
CA PHE A 24 -9.88 4.46 2.87
C PHE A 24 -10.59 3.87 1.63
N GLU A 25 -9.96 3.98 0.47
CA GLU A 25 -10.43 3.40 -0.79
C GLU A 25 -10.63 1.88 -0.70
N PHE A 26 -9.74 1.18 0.02
CA PHE A 26 -9.85 -0.27 0.23
C PHE A 26 -11.02 -0.63 1.15
N VAL A 27 -11.31 0.22 2.15
CA VAL A 27 -12.52 0.07 2.98
C VAL A 27 -13.77 0.24 2.12
N LEU A 28 -13.79 1.25 1.24
CA LEU A 28 -14.91 1.47 0.33
C LEU A 28 -15.11 0.30 -0.64
N LEU A 29 -14.03 -0.29 -1.16
CA LEU A 29 -14.07 -1.50 -1.97
C LEU A 29 -14.63 -2.70 -1.20
N ALA A 30 -14.22 -2.91 0.05
CA ALA A 30 -14.76 -3.97 0.90
C ALA A 30 -16.28 -3.78 1.15
N VAL A 31 -16.71 -2.55 1.40
CA VAL A 31 -18.14 -2.21 1.56
C VAL A 31 -18.93 -2.49 0.27
N ILE A 32 -18.37 -2.16 -0.90
CA ILE A 32 -18.97 -2.49 -2.20
C ILE A 32 -19.11 -4.00 -2.35
N LEU A 33 -18.05 -4.77 -2.06
CA LEU A 33 -18.06 -6.23 -2.16
C LEU A 33 -19.13 -6.86 -1.26
N LEU A 34 -19.20 -6.45 0.01
CA LEU A 34 -20.23 -6.92 0.94
C LEU A 34 -21.64 -6.56 0.47
N SER A 35 -21.82 -5.36 -0.09
CA SER A 35 -23.10 -4.92 -0.66
C SER A 35 -23.51 -5.76 -1.87
N LEU A 36 -22.56 -6.13 -2.73
CA LEU A 36 -22.80 -7.01 -3.89
C LEU A 36 -23.17 -8.43 -3.44
N ILE A 37 -22.45 -9.00 -2.49
CA ILE A 37 -22.76 -10.32 -1.90
C ILE A 37 -24.18 -10.29 -1.32
N PHE A 38 -24.54 -9.25 -0.57
CA PHE A 38 -25.87 -9.10 -0.01
C PHE A 38 -26.95 -9.03 -1.11
N LEU A 39 -26.72 -8.27 -2.19
CA LEU A 39 -27.65 -8.17 -3.32
C LEU A 39 -27.87 -9.51 -4.01
N ILE A 40 -26.81 -10.32 -4.17
CA ILE A 40 -26.90 -11.67 -4.73
C ILE A 40 -27.79 -12.55 -3.84
N LEU A 41 -27.52 -12.58 -2.53
CA LEU A 41 -28.31 -13.37 -1.57
C LEU A 41 -29.77 -12.92 -1.52
N ALA A 42 -30.02 -11.61 -1.47
CA ALA A 42 -31.36 -11.04 -1.51
C ALA A 42 -32.09 -11.36 -2.83
N GLY A 43 -31.37 -11.37 -3.95
CA GLY A 43 -31.90 -11.78 -5.25
C GLY A 43 -32.35 -13.23 -5.28
N ILE A 44 -31.52 -14.15 -4.75
CA ILE A 44 -31.85 -15.57 -4.62
C ILE A 44 -33.10 -15.74 -3.75
N ILE A 45 -33.14 -15.11 -2.57
CA ILE A 45 -34.31 -15.19 -1.68
C ILE A 45 -35.55 -14.61 -2.37
N HIS A 46 -35.42 -13.49 -3.09
CA HIS A 46 -36.54 -12.84 -3.78
C HIS A 46 -37.18 -13.72 -4.85
N ALA A 47 -36.41 -14.57 -5.52
CA ALA A 47 -36.91 -15.54 -6.49
C ALA A 47 -37.89 -16.54 -5.86
N PHE A 48 -37.69 -16.90 -4.58
CA PHE A 48 -38.57 -17.83 -3.86
C PHE A 48 -39.62 -17.12 -2.98
N LYS A 49 -39.32 -15.91 -2.50
CA LYS A 49 -40.16 -15.14 -1.59
C LYS A 49 -40.07 -13.66 -1.88
N ARG A 50 -41.17 -13.03 -2.26
CA ARG A 50 -41.23 -11.60 -2.56
C ARG A 50 -40.72 -10.76 -1.38
N MET A 51 -39.56 -10.14 -1.57
CA MET A 51 -38.95 -9.21 -0.61
C MET A 51 -39.33 -7.76 -0.89
N ASN A 52 -39.22 -6.91 0.14
CA ASN A 52 -39.38 -5.47 0.00
C ASN A 52 -38.29 -4.89 -0.92
N ARG A 53 -38.67 -4.02 -1.87
CA ARG A 53 -37.73 -3.32 -2.77
C ARG A 53 -36.67 -2.50 -2.02
N ALA A 54 -36.92 -2.11 -0.77
CA ALA A 54 -35.95 -1.40 0.06
C ALA A 54 -34.64 -2.19 0.27
N TYR A 55 -34.71 -3.54 0.37
CA TYR A 55 -33.52 -4.39 0.51
C TYR A 55 -32.58 -4.32 -0.70
N PHE A 56 -33.10 -3.98 -1.87
CA PHE A 56 -32.27 -3.77 -3.07
C PHE A 56 -31.80 -2.32 -3.19
N LYS A 57 -32.65 -1.35 -2.83
CA LYS A 57 -32.33 0.08 -2.96
C LYS A 57 -31.20 0.52 -2.04
N ILE A 58 -31.18 0.05 -0.79
CA ILE A 58 -30.19 0.51 0.21
C ILE A 58 -28.75 0.12 -0.20
N PRO A 59 -28.44 -1.15 -0.51
CA PRO A 59 -27.09 -1.53 -0.95
C PRO A 59 -26.66 -0.82 -2.25
N VAL A 60 -27.58 -0.62 -3.20
CA VAL A 60 -27.28 0.15 -4.42
C VAL A 60 -26.89 1.59 -4.09
N ILE A 61 -27.59 2.24 -3.16
CA ILE A 61 -27.24 3.60 -2.71
C ILE A 61 -25.86 3.60 -2.04
N ILE A 62 -25.56 2.61 -1.18
CA ILE A 62 -24.25 2.47 -0.53
C ILE A 62 -23.15 2.33 -1.58
N ILE A 63 -23.34 1.45 -2.58
CA ILE A 63 -22.39 1.26 -3.68
C ILE A 63 -22.14 2.59 -4.41
N CYS A 64 -23.19 3.34 -4.75
CA CYS A 64 -23.03 4.65 -5.41
C CYS A 64 -22.24 5.65 -4.57
N ILE A 65 -22.48 5.71 -3.25
CA ILE A 65 -21.72 6.59 -2.34
C ILE A 65 -20.24 6.16 -2.29
N SER A 66 -19.97 4.86 -2.14
CA SER A 66 -18.61 4.33 -2.08
C SER A 66 -17.86 4.58 -3.39
N LEU A 67 -18.51 4.40 -4.55
CA LEU A 67 -17.92 4.72 -5.85
C LEU A 67 -17.60 6.21 -5.98
N ALA A 68 -18.47 7.10 -5.49
CA ALA A 68 -18.18 8.53 -5.47
C ALA A 68 -16.96 8.87 -4.59
N GLY A 69 -16.82 8.21 -3.43
CA GLY A 69 -15.65 8.34 -2.56
C GLY A 69 -14.35 7.90 -3.25
N ILE A 70 -14.37 6.72 -3.88
CA ILE A 70 -13.22 6.21 -4.65
C ILE A 70 -12.89 7.17 -5.80
N PHE A 71 -13.90 7.67 -6.52
CA PHE A 71 -13.67 8.61 -7.60
C PHE A 71 -12.93 9.87 -7.13
N VAL A 72 -13.34 10.47 -6.01
CA VAL A 72 -12.68 11.66 -5.43
C VAL A 72 -11.23 11.39 -5.08
N SER A 73 -10.93 10.21 -4.53
CA SER A 73 -9.60 9.90 -4.03
C SER A 73 -8.57 9.65 -5.14
N LEU A 74 -9.00 9.23 -6.33
CA LEU A 74 -8.15 9.13 -7.51
C LEU A 74 -7.48 10.47 -7.88
N PHE A 75 -8.07 11.60 -7.48
CA PHE A 75 -7.55 12.95 -7.73
C PHE A 75 -6.67 13.51 -6.61
N ARG A 76 -6.43 12.75 -5.54
CA ARG A 76 -5.50 13.17 -4.48
C ARG A 76 -4.11 13.44 -5.09
N PRO A 77 -3.39 14.51 -4.76
CA PRO A 77 -2.02 14.68 -5.27
C PRO A 77 -1.06 13.67 -4.64
N TYR A 78 -0.02 13.26 -5.37
CA TYR A 78 1.12 12.59 -4.76
C TYR A 78 1.98 13.61 -4.02
N GLU A 79 2.52 13.24 -2.87
CA GLU A 79 3.63 13.96 -2.26
C GLU A 79 4.90 13.77 -3.11
N LYS A 80 5.95 14.57 -2.88
CA LYS A 80 7.23 14.34 -3.56
C LYS A 80 7.74 12.94 -3.20
N ALA A 81 8.38 12.25 -4.13
CA ALA A 81 8.88 10.90 -3.87
C ALA A 81 10.13 10.91 -2.96
N VAL A 82 10.90 12.00 -2.99
CA VAL A 82 12.17 12.15 -2.29
C VAL A 82 12.33 13.55 -1.69
N LEU A 83 13.26 13.68 -0.73
CA LEU A 83 13.71 14.97 -0.21
C LEU A 83 15.04 15.37 -0.86
N GLU A 84 15.11 16.58 -1.40
CA GLU A 84 16.35 17.11 -1.98
C GLU A 84 17.38 17.47 -0.90
N SER A 85 16.92 17.98 0.23
CA SER A 85 17.74 18.46 1.35
C SER A 85 17.42 17.71 2.66
N GLY A 86 18.30 17.85 3.65
CA GLY A 86 18.19 17.16 4.93
C GLY A 86 19.29 16.11 5.14
N THR A 87 19.28 15.52 6.32
CA THR A 87 20.19 14.45 6.74
C THR A 87 19.89 13.13 6.00
N VAL A 88 20.86 12.22 5.99
CA VAL A 88 20.70 10.87 5.41
C VAL A 88 19.48 10.15 6.00
N LYS A 89 19.33 10.20 7.33
CA LYS A 89 18.18 9.62 8.04
C LYS A 89 16.86 10.18 7.53
N GLU A 90 16.75 11.50 7.37
CA GLU A 90 15.51 12.15 6.90
C GLU A 90 15.19 11.76 5.45
N LYS A 91 16.19 11.74 4.57
CA LYS A 91 16.01 11.33 3.17
C LYS A 91 15.51 9.89 3.06
N LEU A 92 16.17 8.95 3.75
CA LEU A 92 15.80 7.54 3.72
C LEU A 92 14.44 7.28 4.36
N ALA A 93 14.16 7.89 5.52
CA ALA A 93 12.87 7.77 6.18
C ALA A 93 11.73 8.33 5.31
N TYR A 94 11.96 9.44 4.61
CA TYR A 94 10.98 10.05 3.73
C TYR A 94 10.74 9.21 2.47
N ALA A 95 11.80 8.70 1.83
CA ALA A 95 11.67 7.80 0.70
C ALA A 95 10.87 6.54 1.08
N TYR A 96 11.15 5.95 2.25
CA TYR A 96 10.36 4.84 2.78
C TYR A 96 8.89 5.22 3.02
N ALA A 97 8.63 6.33 3.73
CA ALA A 97 7.27 6.73 4.07
C ALA A 97 6.40 7.05 2.84
N THR A 98 7.00 7.61 1.80
CA THR A 98 6.31 7.92 0.54
C THR A 98 6.11 6.68 -0.33
N ASP A 99 7.06 5.73 -0.37
CA ASP A 99 6.86 4.40 -0.97
C ASP A 99 5.65 3.68 -0.37
N GLN A 100 5.62 3.56 0.96
CA GLN A 100 4.50 2.92 1.66
C GLN A 100 3.19 3.69 1.45
N GLY A 101 3.26 5.03 1.49
CA GLY A 101 2.12 5.91 1.24
C GLY A 101 1.53 5.78 -0.16
N ASP A 102 2.35 5.57 -1.18
CA ASP A 102 1.91 5.35 -2.56
C ASP A 102 1.21 3.99 -2.66
N ARG A 103 1.75 2.94 -2.05
CA ARG A 103 1.19 1.57 -2.07
C ARG A 103 -0.13 1.43 -1.31
N GLN A 104 -0.46 2.40 -0.45
CA GLN A 104 -1.75 2.53 0.24
C GLN A 104 -2.84 3.22 -0.58
N GLN A 105 -2.61 3.55 -1.87
CA GLN A 105 -3.59 4.20 -2.74
C GLN A 105 -3.95 3.29 -3.91
N LEU A 106 -5.23 3.14 -4.23
CA LEU A 106 -5.70 2.27 -5.31
C LEU A 106 -5.15 2.72 -6.66
N ARG A 107 -5.07 4.04 -6.88
CA ARG A 107 -4.57 4.61 -8.14
C ARG A 107 -3.13 4.20 -8.47
N SER A 108 -2.32 3.86 -7.47
CA SER A 108 -0.92 3.45 -7.69
C SER A 108 -0.81 2.15 -8.47
N TYR A 109 -1.86 1.32 -8.43
CA TYR A 109 -1.96 0.07 -9.20
C TYR A 109 -2.64 0.25 -10.56
N SER A 110 -3.08 1.47 -10.91
CA SER A 110 -3.64 1.78 -12.22
C SER A 110 -2.53 2.11 -13.20
N ARG A 111 -2.48 1.40 -14.34
CA ARG A 111 -1.55 1.71 -15.44
C ARG A 111 -1.77 3.10 -16.05
N LEU A 112 -2.99 3.64 -15.96
CA LEU A 112 -3.35 4.94 -16.58
C LEU A 112 -3.15 6.13 -15.64
N LEU A 113 -3.37 5.94 -14.34
CA LEU A 113 -3.36 7.03 -13.36
C LEU A 113 -2.19 6.95 -12.37
N GLY A 114 -1.59 5.77 -12.23
CA GLY A 114 -0.51 5.51 -11.30
C GLY A 114 0.82 6.05 -11.80
N LYS A 115 1.67 6.43 -10.84
CA LYS A 115 3.07 6.83 -11.08
C LYS A 115 4.05 6.01 -10.24
N LEU A 116 3.62 4.82 -9.80
CA LEU A 116 4.36 4.04 -8.81
C LEU A 116 5.75 3.68 -9.32
N GLU A 117 5.86 3.17 -10.55
CA GLU A 117 7.13 2.78 -11.19
C GLU A 117 8.11 3.95 -11.30
N GLN A 118 7.68 5.08 -11.89
CA GLN A 118 8.50 6.30 -11.96
C GLN A 118 8.99 6.76 -10.58
N ARG A 119 8.13 6.67 -9.56
CA ARG A 119 8.46 7.10 -8.19
C ARG A 119 9.36 6.10 -7.47
N ASP A 120 9.21 4.81 -7.76
CA ASP A 120 10.13 3.77 -7.32
C ASP A 120 11.53 4.04 -7.87
N GLU A 121 11.66 4.41 -9.16
CA GLU A 121 12.93 4.82 -9.78
C GLU A 121 13.54 6.07 -9.11
N GLU A 122 12.75 7.12 -8.86
CA GLU A 122 13.21 8.35 -8.20
C GLU A 122 13.77 8.05 -6.80
N ARG A 123 13.07 7.23 -6.02
CA ARG A 123 13.52 6.81 -4.68
C ARG A 123 14.77 5.94 -4.75
N LEU A 124 14.79 4.98 -5.67
CA LEU A 124 15.93 4.08 -5.86
C LEU A 124 17.19 4.87 -6.23
N ALA A 125 17.10 5.83 -7.15
CA ALA A 125 18.22 6.68 -7.53
C ALA A 125 18.81 7.46 -6.34
N GLN A 126 17.97 8.03 -5.48
CA GLN A 126 18.43 8.71 -4.26
C GLN A 126 19.12 7.74 -3.29
N VAL A 127 18.51 6.59 -3.03
CA VAL A 127 19.07 5.57 -2.12
C VAL A 127 20.39 5.01 -2.66
N MET A 128 20.50 4.78 -3.96
CA MET A 128 21.74 4.34 -4.62
C MET A 128 22.85 5.37 -4.45
N SER A 129 22.57 6.66 -4.65
CA SER A 129 23.56 7.72 -4.43
C SER A 129 24.07 7.74 -2.99
N LEU A 130 23.19 7.57 -2.00
CA LEU A 130 23.58 7.54 -0.58
C LEU A 130 24.40 6.27 -0.26
N HIS A 131 24.02 5.14 -0.85
CA HIS A 131 24.72 3.86 -0.66
C HIS A 131 26.15 3.91 -1.23
N GLN A 132 26.33 4.45 -2.44
CA GLN A 132 27.64 4.60 -3.09
C GLN A 132 28.61 5.53 -2.34
N GLN A 133 28.08 6.42 -1.50
CA GLN A 133 28.85 7.33 -0.65
C GLN A 133 29.12 6.77 0.75
N ASP A 134 28.80 5.49 0.99
CA ASP A 134 28.91 4.81 2.30
C ASP A 134 28.16 5.53 3.44
N GLN A 135 27.08 6.23 3.12
CA GLN A 135 26.33 7.04 4.10
C GLN A 135 25.26 6.25 4.86
N ILE A 136 24.90 5.04 4.41
CA ILE A 136 23.85 4.20 5.00
C ILE A 136 24.43 3.37 6.15
N ILE A 137 24.62 4.02 7.30
CA ILE A 137 25.36 3.42 8.42
C ILE A 137 24.41 2.83 9.47
N LYS A 138 23.39 3.59 9.89
CA LYS A 138 22.55 3.21 11.03
C LYS A 138 21.62 2.05 10.68
N PRO A 139 21.22 1.22 11.66
CA PRO A 139 20.34 0.06 11.41
C PRO A 139 19.02 0.46 10.74
N MET A 140 18.40 1.55 11.19
CA MET A 140 17.14 2.01 10.60
C MET A 140 17.32 2.59 9.19
N ASP A 141 18.46 3.23 8.92
CA ASP A 141 18.78 3.73 7.59
C ASP A 141 18.93 2.55 6.60
N LYS A 142 19.58 1.46 7.05
CA LYS A 142 19.68 0.21 6.29
C LYS A 142 18.31 -0.42 6.04
N PHE A 143 17.43 -0.43 7.05
CA PHE A 143 16.05 -0.92 6.90
C PHE A 143 15.28 -0.14 5.82
N TYR A 144 15.29 1.19 5.88
CA TYR A 144 14.62 2.02 4.89
C TYR A 144 15.20 1.84 3.48
N ALA A 145 16.53 1.84 3.35
CA ALA A 145 17.19 1.62 2.08
C ALA A 145 16.87 0.22 1.51
N ALA A 146 16.90 -0.81 2.34
CA ALA A 146 16.57 -2.16 1.95
C ALA A 146 15.15 -2.27 1.40
N PHE A 147 14.18 -1.57 1.99
CA PHE A 147 12.80 -1.53 1.50
C PHE A 147 12.70 -0.94 0.09
N ILE A 148 13.44 0.14 -0.18
CA ILE A 148 13.46 0.74 -1.52
C ILE A 148 14.11 -0.20 -2.53
N TYR A 149 15.28 -0.80 -2.22
CA TYR A 149 15.90 -1.80 -3.09
C TYR A 149 15.01 -3.04 -3.29
N HIS A 150 14.23 -3.44 -2.28
CA HIS A 150 13.31 -4.58 -2.37
C HIS A 150 12.23 -4.37 -3.43
N HIS A 151 11.87 -3.12 -3.74
CA HIS A 151 10.89 -2.74 -4.76
C HIS A 151 11.49 -2.44 -6.13
N SER A 152 12.80 -2.61 -6.32
CA SER A 152 13.44 -2.56 -7.65
C SER A 152 12.94 -3.70 -8.57
N ASP A 153 13.45 -3.72 -9.80
CA ASP A 153 13.08 -4.68 -10.85
C ASP A 153 14.22 -5.63 -11.24
N ASN A 154 15.35 -5.64 -10.51
CA ASN A 154 16.53 -6.40 -10.90
C ASN A 154 17.22 -7.15 -9.74
N SER A 155 17.87 -8.27 -10.09
CA SER A 155 18.48 -9.18 -9.11
C SER A 155 19.65 -8.57 -8.33
N LYS A 156 20.37 -7.58 -8.89
CA LYS A 156 21.49 -6.94 -8.18
C LYS A 156 20.97 -6.13 -7.01
N ASP A 157 19.90 -5.38 -7.23
CA ASP A 157 19.25 -4.58 -6.22
C ASP A 157 18.57 -5.46 -5.16
N TYR A 158 17.96 -6.58 -5.54
CA TYR A 158 17.45 -7.55 -4.56
C TYR A 158 18.53 -8.13 -3.65
N ARG A 159 19.73 -8.38 -4.20
CA ARG A 159 20.87 -8.80 -3.39
C ARG A 159 21.25 -7.74 -2.36
N ILE A 160 21.31 -6.47 -2.79
CA ILE A 160 21.59 -5.34 -1.90
C ILE A 160 20.50 -5.22 -0.83
N ALA A 161 19.22 -5.29 -1.22
CA ALA A 161 18.08 -5.30 -0.31
C ALA A 161 18.24 -6.38 0.76
N SER A 162 18.56 -7.61 0.35
CA SER A 162 18.75 -8.73 1.26
C SER A 162 19.89 -8.48 2.26
N GLN A 163 21.02 -7.94 1.80
CA GLN A 163 22.18 -7.65 2.65
C GLN A 163 21.87 -6.54 3.66
N LEU A 164 21.29 -5.43 3.22
CA LEU A 164 20.95 -4.30 4.09
C LEU A 164 19.85 -4.69 5.10
N ALA A 165 18.83 -5.43 4.66
CA ALA A 165 17.77 -5.90 5.54
C ALA A 165 18.29 -6.87 6.61
N ALA A 166 19.16 -7.81 6.22
CA ALA A 166 19.80 -8.72 7.17
C ALA A 166 20.66 -7.95 8.20
N ALA A 167 21.46 -6.98 7.74
CA ALA A 167 22.27 -6.15 8.63
C ALA A 167 21.42 -5.30 9.58
N ALA A 168 20.28 -4.78 9.12
CA ALA A 168 19.33 -4.06 9.96
C ALA A 168 18.70 -4.99 11.01
N ALA A 169 18.22 -6.17 10.61
CA ALA A 169 17.55 -7.12 11.48
C ALA A 169 18.47 -7.76 12.53
N GLN A 170 19.77 -7.86 12.26
CA GLN A 170 20.77 -8.38 13.19
C GLN A 170 21.19 -7.37 14.27
N ASP A 171 20.90 -6.08 14.07
CA ASP A 171 21.26 -5.07 15.05
C ASP A 171 20.41 -5.22 16.33
N PRO A 172 21.02 -5.23 17.54
CA PRO A 172 20.29 -5.38 18.80
C PRO A 172 19.15 -4.36 18.99
N ALA A 173 19.25 -3.16 18.42
CA ALA A 173 18.22 -2.12 18.51
C ALA A 173 16.95 -2.48 17.72
N LEU A 174 17.04 -3.39 16.73
CA LEU A 174 15.93 -3.79 15.86
C LEU A 174 15.51 -5.26 16.06
N LYS A 175 16.00 -5.92 17.11
CA LYS A 175 15.70 -7.33 17.40
C LYS A 175 14.18 -7.61 17.49
N ASP A 176 13.43 -6.68 18.08
CA ASP A 176 11.98 -6.79 18.28
C ASP A 176 11.18 -6.03 17.21
N HIS A 177 11.87 -5.45 16.21
CA HIS A 177 11.22 -4.71 15.13
C HIS A 177 10.71 -5.69 14.06
N TYR A 178 9.44 -6.11 14.20
CA TYR A 178 8.82 -7.12 13.34
C TYR A 178 9.07 -6.91 11.83
N GLN A 179 8.86 -5.69 11.33
CA GLN A 179 9.03 -5.41 9.89
C GLN A 179 10.48 -5.57 9.43
N ALA A 180 11.47 -5.33 10.29
CA ALA A 180 12.87 -5.52 9.93
C ALA A 180 13.20 -7.02 9.82
N GLN A 181 12.68 -7.82 10.77
CA GLN A 181 12.82 -9.28 10.76
C GLN A 181 12.10 -9.90 9.55
N TRP A 182 10.91 -9.40 9.20
CA TRP A 182 10.18 -9.81 8.00
C TRP A 182 10.93 -9.42 6.73
N LEU A 183 11.38 -8.17 6.60
CA LEU A 183 12.06 -7.67 5.41
C LEU A 183 13.35 -8.45 5.12
N ALA A 184 14.10 -8.84 6.16
CA ALA A 184 15.30 -9.66 6.01
C ALA A 184 15.00 -11.01 5.33
N ARG A 185 13.86 -11.64 5.65
CA ARG A 185 13.39 -12.88 5.02
C ARG A 185 12.84 -12.62 3.62
N ALA A 186 11.98 -11.61 3.48
CA ALA A 186 11.33 -11.24 2.22
C ALA A 186 12.33 -10.84 1.13
N ALA A 187 13.31 -9.99 1.47
CA ALA A 187 14.34 -9.58 0.53
C ALA A 187 15.29 -10.72 0.14
N TYR A 188 15.57 -11.64 1.07
CA TYR A 188 16.37 -12.83 0.76
C TYR A 188 15.68 -13.77 -0.21
N ASP A 189 14.41 -14.11 0.05
CA ASP A 189 13.65 -14.99 -0.86
C ASP A 189 13.45 -14.36 -2.24
N ARG A 190 13.15 -13.05 -2.29
CA ARG A 190 13.06 -12.31 -3.56
C ARG A 190 14.37 -12.40 -4.34
N TYR A 191 15.52 -12.23 -3.67
CA TYR A 191 16.82 -12.40 -4.32
C TYR A 191 17.02 -13.83 -4.82
N MET A 192 16.73 -14.86 -4.01
CA MET A 192 16.89 -16.26 -4.41
C MET A 192 16.05 -16.61 -5.65
N ILE A 193 14.76 -16.24 -5.65
CA ILE A 193 13.88 -16.47 -6.81
C ILE A 193 14.43 -15.76 -8.05
N SER A 194 14.88 -14.51 -7.91
CA SER A 194 15.40 -13.74 -9.04
C SER A 194 16.63 -14.35 -9.72
N ILE A 195 17.33 -15.28 -9.06
CA ILE A 195 18.48 -16.01 -9.62
C ILE A 195 18.17 -17.49 -9.87
N GLY A 196 16.89 -17.87 -9.92
CA GLY A 196 16.43 -19.23 -10.21
C GLY A 196 16.62 -20.22 -9.07
N LYS A 197 16.76 -19.75 -7.82
CA LYS A 197 16.81 -20.59 -6.62
C LYS A 197 15.47 -20.62 -5.89
N GLU A 198 15.27 -21.65 -5.09
CA GLU A 198 14.10 -21.78 -4.21
C GLU A 198 14.12 -20.76 -3.07
N GLU A 199 12.93 -20.44 -2.55
CA GLU A 199 12.78 -19.64 -1.34
C GLU A 199 13.28 -20.42 -0.12
N LYS A 200 13.86 -19.72 0.84
CA LYS A 200 14.25 -20.31 2.13
C LYS A 200 13.17 -20.12 3.19
N TYR A 201 12.45 -18.99 3.15
CA TYR A 201 11.45 -18.64 4.18
C TYR A 201 10.01 -18.65 3.66
N GLY A 202 9.79 -18.85 2.36
CA GLY A 202 8.46 -18.98 1.75
C GLY A 202 7.67 -17.68 1.69
N THR A 203 8.36 -16.53 1.59
CA THR A 203 7.74 -15.20 1.77
C THR A 203 7.16 -14.56 0.52
N GLN A 204 7.52 -14.97 -0.70
CA GLN A 204 7.00 -14.34 -1.92
C GLN A 204 5.61 -14.84 -2.31
N ASN A 205 5.20 -16.04 -1.83
CA ASN A 205 3.93 -16.67 -2.19
C ASN A 205 2.94 -16.82 -1.02
N THR A 206 3.27 -16.29 0.16
CA THR A 206 2.38 -16.33 1.32
C THR A 206 1.73 -14.98 1.58
N PHE A 207 0.40 -14.95 1.69
CA PHE A 207 -0.35 -13.79 2.13
C PHE A 207 -0.16 -13.63 3.65
N SER A 208 0.68 -12.70 4.09
CA SER A 208 0.81 -12.33 5.49
C SER A 208 -0.19 -11.21 5.83
N LEU A 209 -1.20 -11.50 6.65
CA LEU A 209 -2.05 -10.49 7.25
C LEU A 209 -1.27 -9.77 8.35
N GLU A 210 -0.91 -8.51 8.10
CA GLU A 210 -0.45 -7.59 9.13
C GLU A 210 -1.62 -7.29 10.07
N MET A 211 -1.47 -7.57 11.36
CA MET A 211 -2.34 -7.05 12.41
C MET A 211 -1.43 -6.18 13.29
N GLU A 212 -1.61 -4.86 13.22
CA GLU A 212 -1.07 -3.92 14.20
C GLU A 212 -1.69 -4.16 15.59
#